data_AF-A0A392W1Z5-F1
#
_entry.id   AF-A0A392W1Z5-F1
#
_cell.length_a   1.000
_cell.length_b   1.000
_cell.length_c   1.000
_cell.angle_alpha   90.00
_cell.angle_beta   90.00
_cell.angle_gamma   90.00
#
_symmetry.space_group_name_H-M   'P 1'
#
loop_
_entity.id
_entity.type
_entity.pdbx_description
1 polymer ?
#
loop_
_entity_poly.entity_id
_entity_poly.type
_entity_poly.pdbx_seq_one_letter_code
_entity_poly.pdbx_strand_id
1 'polypeptide(L)' 'QPPPQPAAQQEQHQDPPHIPQQHQYSDFELGMVASMYDQYYRMDWGFPHYSPPLMAVVQDYRAQVPTP' A
#
# COMPACT_ATOMS: atom_id res chain seq x y z
N GLN A 1 -17.75 -20.11 -43.49
CA GLN A 1 -18.41 -19.39 -42.38
C GLN A 1 -17.33 -18.84 -41.47
N PRO A 2 -17.20 -17.51 -41.29
CA PRO A 2 -16.31 -16.98 -40.25
C PRO A 2 -16.89 -17.33 -38.87
N PRO A 3 -16.04 -17.51 -37.83
CA PRO A 3 -16.52 -17.82 -36.49
C PRO A 3 -17.37 -16.67 -35.93
N PRO A 4 -18.40 -16.95 -35.12
CA PRO A 4 -19.17 -15.91 -34.45
C PRO A 4 -18.23 -15.15 -33.52
N GLN A 5 -18.13 -13.83 -33.71
CA GLN A 5 -17.48 -12.93 -32.77
C GLN A 5 -18.20 -13.08 -31.41
N PRO A 6 -17.48 -13.09 -30.27
CA PRO A 6 -18.13 -13.02 -28.98
C PRO A 6 -18.86 -11.68 -28.88
N ALA A 7 -20.17 -11.73 -29.06
CA ALA A 7 -21.07 -10.64 -28.76
C ALA A 7 -20.93 -10.31 -27.27
N ALA A 8 -20.65 -9.03 -26.99
CA ALA A 8 -20.96 -8.37 -25.75
C ALA A 8 -20.53 -9.10 -24.46
N GLN A 9 -19.24 -8.99 -24.09
CA GLN A 9 -18.86 -8.92 -22.66
C GLN A 9 -19.29 -7.57 -22.06
N GLN A 10 -20.57 -7.23 -22.21
CA GLN A 10 -21.22 -6.07 -21.60
C GLN A 10 -22.06 -6.50 -20.40
N GLU A 11 -21.88 -7.71 -19.88
CA GLU A 11 -22.52 -8.15 -18.66
C GLU A 11 -21.59 -7.82 -17.49
N GLN A 12 -21.71 -6.56 -17.09
CA GLN A 12 -21.44 -6.11 -15.74
C GLN A 12 -20.04 -6.48 -15.25
N HIS A 13 -19.08 -5.59 -15.52
CA HIS A 13 -18.18 -5.19 -14.44
C HIS A 13 -19.10 -4.80 -13.27
N GLN A 14 -19.50 -5.79 -12.47
CA GLN A 14 -19.78 -5.61 -11.07
C GLN A 14 -18.52 -4.95 -10.59
N ASP A 15 -18.55 -3.62 -10.48
CA ASP A 15 -17.52 -2.93 -9.75
C ASP A 15 -17.51 -3.65 -8.39
N PRO A 16 -16.42 -4.37 -8.05
CA PRO A 16 -16.37 -5.05 -6.76
C PRO A 16 -16.75 -4.00 -5.74
N PRO A 17 -17.71 -4.29 -4.83
CA PRO A 17 -18.27 -3.28 -3.95
C PRO A 17 -17.10 -2.47 -3.41
N HIS A 18 -17.10 -1.15 -3.65
CA HIS A 18 -16.06 -0.27 -3.17
C HIS A 18 -16.17 -0.20 -1.64
N ILE A 19 -15.85 -1.31 -0.98
CA ILE A 19 -15.47 -1.35 0.42
C ILE A 19 -14.36 -0.31 0.46
N PRO A 20 -14.50 0.76 1.26
CA PRO A 20 -13.43 1.74 1.38
C PRO A 20 -12.18 0.93 1.69
N GLN A 21 -11.26 0.90 0.72
CA GLN A 21 -9.98 0.23 0.86
C GLN A 21 -9.32 0.95 2.03
N GLN A 22 -9.50 0.41 3.23
CA GLN A 22 -8.75 0.80 4.40
C GLN A 22 -7.31 0.72 3.93
N HIS A 23 -6.58 1.84 3.93
CA HIS A 23 -5.25 1.97 3.32
C HIS A 23 -4.37 0.78 3.71
N GLN A 24 -4.41 -0.27 2.90
CA GLN A 24 -3.70 -1.52 3.11
C GLN A 24 -2.40 -1.32 2.40
N TYR A 25 -1.42 -0.83 3.15
CA TYR A 25 -0.07 -0.69 2.65
C TYR A 25 0.50 -2.07 2.39
N SER A 26 1.09 -2.24 1.21
CA SER A 26 1.85 -3.45 0.90
C SER A 26 3.12 -3.50 1.75
N ASP A 27 3.63 -4.70 2.02
CA ASP A 27 4.91 -4.92 2.72
C ASP A 27 6.06 -4.14 2.07
N PHE A 28 6.08 -4.08 0.72
CA PHE A 28 7.04 -3.30 -0.04
C PHE A 28 6.95 -1.78 0.24
N GLU A 29 5.73 -1.24 0.30
CA GLU A 29 5.52 0.18 0.58
C GLU A 29 5.90 0.51 2.02
N LEU A 30 5.51 -0.34 2.97
CA LEU A 30 5.90 -0.19 4.37
C LEU A 30 7.41 -0.32 4.55
N GLY A 31 8.07 -1.23 3.84
CA GLY A 31 9.52 -1.37 3.84
C GLY A 31 10.23 -0.11 3.34
N MET A 32 9.75 0.51 2.27
CA MET A 32 10.31 1.78 1.77
C MET A 32 10.08 2.93 2.76
N VAL A 33 8.87 3.07 3.31
CA VAL A 33 8.55 4.14 4.27
C VAL A 33 9.33 3.95 5.57
N ALA A 34 9.47 2.73 6.08
CA ALA A 34 10.26 2.42 7.26
C ALA A 34 11.76 2.70 7.04
N SER A 35 12.30 2.35 5.86
CA SER A 35 13.69 2.67 5.51
C SER A 35 13.90 4.18 5.41
N MET A 36 12.97 4.91 4.80
CA MET A 36 13.02 6.38 4.75
C MET A 36 12.94 6.98 6.17
N TYR A 37 12.06 6.47 7.03
CA TYR A 37 11.99 6.88 8.42
C TYR A 37 13.33 6.72 9.14
N ASP A 38 13.99 5.56 8.98
CA ASP A 38 15.29 5.29 9.59
C ASP A 38 16.38 6.23 9.05
N GLN A 39 16.38 6.50 7.74
CA GLN A 39 17.30 7.45 7.13
C GLN A 39 17.11 8.88 7.65
N TYR A 40 15.87 9.32 7.85
CA TYR A 40 15.57 10.64 8.43
C TYR A 40 16.08 10.74 9.87
N TYR A 41 15.90 9.68 10.66
CA TYR A 41 16.39 9.62 12.04
C TYR A 41 17.92 9.60 12.11
N ARG A 42 18.58 8.75 11.31
CA ARG A 42 20.04 8.65 11.28
C ARG A 42 20.74 9.91 10.81
N MET A 43 20.10 10.64 9.90
CA MET A 43 20.66 11.87 9.34
C MET A 43 20.24 13.12 10.14
N ASP A 44 19.44 12.97 11.21
CA ASP A 44 18.93 14.06 12.05
C ASP A 44 18.15 15.12 11.24
N TRP A 45 17.47 14.69 10.18
CA TRP A 45 16.68 15.58 9.29
C TRP A 45 15.34 15.98 9.88
N GLY A 46 15.11 15.63 11.15
CA GLY A 46 13.83 15.78 11.82
C GLY A 46 12.86 14.65 11.46
N PHE A 47 11.67 14.73 12.05
CA PHE A 47 10.66 13.69 11.90
C PHE A 47 9.96 13.80 10.54
N PRO A 48 9.84 12.70 9.77
CA PRO A 48 9.10 12.76 8.52
C PRO A 48 7.63 13.13 8.78
N HIS A 49 7.07 14.01 7.93
CA HIS A 49 5.69 14.46 8.03
C HIS A 49 4.71 13.41 7.49
N TYR A 50 4.61 12.30 8.21
CA TYR A 50 3.65 11.24 7.93
C TYR A 50 2.35 11.48 8.70
N SER A 51 1.22 11.07 8.10
CA SER A 51 -0.07 11.14 8.79
C SER A 51 -0.08 10.18 10.00
N PRO A 52 -0.83 10.48 11.08
CA PRO A 52 -0.88 9.61 12.26
C PRO A 52 -1.21 8.14 11.97
N PRO A 53 -2.14 7.80 11.03
CA PRO A 53 -2.40 6.41 10.66
C PRO A 53 -1.20 5.73 9.99
N LEU A 54 -0.51 6.42 9.06
CA LEU A 54 0.67 5.88 8.39
C LEU A 54 1.82 5.66 9.38
N MET A 55 2.04 6.59 10.31
CA MET A 55 3.03 6.46 11.37
C MET A 55 2.80 5.22 12.24
N ALA A 56 1.54 4.95 12.59
CA ALA A 56 1.17 3.80 13.41
C ALA A 56 1.49 2.48 12.69
N VAL A 57 1.13 2.37 11.40
CA VAL A 57 1.39 1.16 10.62
C VAL A 57 2.89 0.96 10.39
N VAL A 58 3.65 2.03 10.15
CA VAL A 58 5.13 1.96 10.00
C VAL A 58 5.79 1.54 11.32
N GLN A 59 5.26 1.97 12.47
CA GLN A 59 5.75 1.55 13.79
C GLN A 59 5.44 0.10 14.14
N ASP A 60 4.27 -0.37 13.76
CA ASP A 60 3.90 -1.77 13.93
C ASP A 60 4.74 -2.67 13.03
N TYR A 61 4.93 -2.26 11.78
CA TYR A 61 5.76 -2.95 10.79
C TYR A 61 7.21 -3.12 11.24
N ARG A 62 7.89 -2.04 11.65
CA ARG A 62 9.30 -2.10 12.13
C ARG A 62 9.49 -2.92 13.42
N ALA A 63 8.42 -3.15 14.20
CA ALA A 63 8.47 -4.03 15.36
C ALA A 63 8.36 -5.51 14.96
N GLN A 64 7.71 -5.79 13.82
CA GLN A 64 7.56 -7.14 13.26
C GLN A 64 8.72 -7.57 12.38
N VAL A 65 9.32 -6.64 11.63
CA VAL A 65 10.47 -6.95 10.76
C VAL A 65 11.75 -6.69 11.56
N PRO A 66 12.47 -7.73 12.02
CA PRO A 66 13.75 -7.53 12.67
C PRO A 66 14.70 -6.87 11.68
N THR A 67 15.16 -5.67 12.00
CA THR A 67 16.28 -5.04 11.30
C THR A 67 17.49 -5.98 11.40
N PRO A 68 18.08 -6.40 10.27
CA PRO A 68 19.28 -7.25 10.29
C PRO A 68 20.50 -6.55 10.89
#